data_AF-A0A5M9K4Y3-F1
#
_entry.id   AF-A0A5M9K4Y3-F1
#
_cell.length_a   1.000
_cell.length_b   1.000
_cell.length_c   1.000
_cell.angle_alpha   90.00
_cell.angle_beta   90.00
_cell.angle_gamma   90.00
#
_symmetry.space_group_name_H-M   'P 1'
#
loop_
_entity.id
_entity.type
_entity.pdbx_description
1 polymer ?
#
loop_
_entity_poly.entity_id
_entity_poly.type
_entity_poly.pdbx_seq_one_letter_code
_entity_poly.pdbx_strand_id
1 'polypeptide(L)'
;MLLEDGKKKKADTDEQTAALATKSTEDDQSTTIANKTIGAQVDALLARLPDLINKDLVDQAAIDFCFLNSKASRNRLIKAVQEVPKGRSDLLPSYSRLVATLGKYMPDITKGLVDHLDQEFRSLQRRKEKEFLGQARLGNIRYLAELTKFGVGS
;
A
#
# COMPACT_ATOMS: atom_id res chain seq x y z
N MET A 1 66.09 4.98 -9.29
CA MET A 1 66.69 6.20 -9.87
C MET A 1 66.24 6.21 -11.33
N LEU A 2 65.18 6.96 -11.62
CA LEU A 2 65.20 8.24 -12.38
C LEU A 2 65.35 8.07 -13.91
N LEU A 3 64.25 8.44 -14.60
CA LEU A 3 64.13 9.24 -15.84
C LEU A 3 64.30 8.59 -17.23
N GLU A 4 63.17 8.58 -17.97
CA GLU A 4 62.89 9.20 -19.30
C GLU A 4 64.10 9.66 -20.15
N ASP A 5 64.11 9.60 -21.49
CA ASP A 5 63.08 10.04 -22.45
C ASP A 5 63.56 9.72 -23.89
N GLY A 6 62.68 9.67 -24.91
CA GLY A 6 63.14 9.24 -26.24
C GLY A 6 62.25 9.24 -27.50
N LYS A 7 61.30 10.20 -27.67
CA LYS A 7 61.15 11.00 -28.92
C LYS A 7 60.44 10.45 -30.22
N LYS A 8 59.34 11.16 -30.58
CA LYS A 8 58.79 11.57 -31.93
C LYS A 8 58.13 10.47 -32.84
N LYS A 9 57.06 10.66 -33.66
CA LYS A 9 56.42 11.83 -34.32
C LYS A 9 55.08 11.42 -35.04
N LYS A 10 54.05 12.30 -35.04
CA LYS A 10 53.00 12.64 -36.09
C LYS A 10 52.07 11.51 -36.66
N ALA A 11 50.81 11.69 -37.11
CA ALA A 11 49.90 12.81 -37.45
C ALA A 11 48.43 12.24 -37.48
N ASP A 12 47.43 12.98 -36.97
CA ASP A 12 46.28 13.59 -37.70
C ASP A 12 45.18 12.62 -38.20
N THR A 13 43.94 12.76 -37.72
CA THR A 13 42.68 12.71 -38.51
C THR A 13 41.50 13.10 -37.61
N ASP A 14 40.66 13.95 -38.20
CA ASP A 14 39.49 14.68 -37.74
C ASP A 14 38.22 13.81 -37.51
N GLU A 15 37.20 14.46 -36.96
CA GLU A 15 35.75 14.17 -37.04
C GLU A 15 35.03 13.17 -36.11
N GLN A 16 33.98 13.74 -35.47
CA GLN A 16 32.68 13.16 -35.06
C GLN A 16 32.71 12.03 -34.01
N THR A 17 32.06 12.15 -32.85
CA THR A 17 30.60 12.21 -32.73
C THR A 17 30.14 12.93 -31.46
N ALA A 18 29.52 14.10 -31.62
CA ALA A 18 28.62 14.70 -30.65
C ALA A 18 27.23 14.06 -30.80
N ALA A 19 26.92 13.00 -30.04
CA ALA A 19 25.58 12.41 -30.04
C ALA A 19 25.29 11.52 -28.81
N LEU A 20 25.54 11.99 -27.58
CA LEU A 20 25.05 11.30 -26.37
C LEU A 20 24.78 12.28 -25.22
N ALA A 21 23.78 13.16 -25.37
CA ALA A 21 23.27 13.93 -24.24
C ALA A 21 21.86 14.51 -24.49
N THR A 22 20.89 13.69 -24.93
CA THR A 22 19.49 14.18 -25.05
C THR A 22 18.44 13.07 -25.01
N LYS A 23 18.50 12.14 -24.03
CA LYS A 23 17.42 11.15 -23.79
C LYS A 23 17.25 10.73 -22.31
N SER A 24 17.35 11.65 -21.35
CA SER A 24 17.27 11.26 -19.93
C SER A 24 16.48 12.21 -19.01
N THR A 25 15.65 13.12 -19.55
CA THR A 25 14.84 14.04 -18.73
C THR A 25 13.32 13.86 -18.87
N GLU A 26 12.82 13.21 -19.92
CA GLU A 26 11.37 13.08 -20.16
C GLU A 26 10.75 11.83 -19.51
N ASP A 27 11.49 10.71 -19.43
CA ASP A 27 11.03 9.47 -18.80
C ASP A 27 10.91 9.60 -17.26
N ASP A 28 11.82 10.35 -16.63
CA ASP A 28 11.82 10.54 -15.17
C ASP A 28 10.67 11.45 -14.71
N GLN A 29 10.29 12.44 -15.53
CA GLN A 29 9.11 13.26 -15.28
C GLN A 29 7.80 12.50 -15.56
N SER A 30 7.72 11.73 -16.64
CA SER A 30 6.52 10.93 -16.95
C SER A 30 6.24 9.87 -15.90
N THR A 31 7.27 9.15 -15.42
CA THR A 31 7.12 8.18 -14.33
C THR A 31 6.77 8.86 -13.01
N THR A 32 7.32 10.03 -12.71
CA THR A 32 6.97 10.81 -11.51
C THR A 32 5.51 11.31 -11.55
N ILE A 33 5.04 11.82 -12.69
CA ILE A 33 3.65 12.28 -12.87
C ILE A 33 2.68 11.10 -12.78
N ALA A 34 3.01 9.96 -13.40
CA ALA A 34 2.21 8.74 -13.32
C ALA A 34 2.10 8.24 -11.87
N ASN A 35 3.22 8.18 -11.13
CA ASN A 35 3.23 7.79 -9.72
C ASN A 35 2.43 8.75 -8.83
N LYS A 36 2.51 10.06 -9.08
CA LYS A 36 1.72 11.07 -8.36
C LYS A 36 0.22 10.91 -8.62
N THR A 37 -0.14 10.54 -9.85
CA THR A 37 -1.53 10.30 -10.27
C THR A 37 -2.08 9.02 -9.62
N ILE A 38 -1.31 7.93 -9.58
CA ILE A 38 -1.70 6.69 -8.88
C ILE A 38 -1.88 6.98 -7.38
N GLY A 39 -0.98 7.75 -6.77
CA GLY A 39 -1.09 8.14 -5.36
C GLY A 39 -2.43 8.83 -5.05
N ALA A 40 -2.83 9.79 -5.88
CA ALA A 40 -4.12 10.49 -5.75
C ALA A 40 -5.33 9.58 -6.01
N GLN A 41 -5.23 8.65 -6.96
CA GLN A 41 -6.30 7.67 -7.22
C GLN A 41 -6.49 6.71 -6.03
N VAL A 42 -5.40 6.29 -5.38
CA VAL A 42 -5.47 5.51 -4.15
C VAL A 42 -6.14 6.33 -3.05
N ASP A 43 -5.78 7.59 -2.87
CA ASP A 43 -6.42 8.46 -1.87
C ASP A 43 -7.93 8.61 -2.12
N ALA A 44 -8.34 8.83 -3.37
CA ALA A 44 -9.74 8.90 -3.74
C ALA A 44 -10.49 7.59 -3.47
N LEU A 45 -9.83 6.44 -3.69
CA LEU A 45 -10.42 5.13 -3.37
C LEU A 45 -10.58 4.96 -1.86
N LEU A 46 -9.55 5.27 -1.08
CA LEU A 46 -9.58 5.13 0.38
C LEU A 46 -10.59 6.08 1.04
N ALA A 47 -10.77 7.29 0.48
CA ALA A 47 -11.77 8.24 0.96
C ALA A 47 -13.21 7.72 0.84
N ARG A 48 -13.49 6.77 -0.06
CA ARG A 48 -14.80 6.14 -0.24
C ARG A 48 -15.07 4.98 0.73
N LEU A 49 -14.08 4.55 1.52
CA LEU A 49 -14.24 3.42 2.45
C LEU A 49 -15.46 3.59 3.39
N PRO A 50 -15.75 4.76 3.99
CA PRO A 50 -16.91 4.93 4.88
C PRO A 50 -18.27 4.74 4.19
N ASP A 51 -18.29 4.78 2.86
CA ASP A 51 -19.50 4.66 2.03
C ASP A 51 -19.72 3.24 1.50
N LEU A 52 -18.81 2.30 1.80
CA LEU A 52 -18.93 0.89 1.39
C LEU A 52 -19.99 0.16 2.23
N ILE A 53 -21.27 0.46 1.98
CA ILE A 53 -22.41 -0.04 2.78
C ILE A 53 -23.11 -1.25 2.17
N ASN A 54 -22.73 -1.68 0.97
CA ASN A 54 -23.34 -2.83 0.30
C ASN A 54 -22.31 -3.62 -0.50
N LYS A 55 -22.72 -4.81 -0.95
CA LYS A 55 -21.89 -5.74 -1.71
C LYS A 55 -21.29 -5.11 -2.96
N ASP A 56 -22.10 -4.45 -3.76
CA ASP A 56 -21.70 -4.00 -5.10
C ASP A 56 -20.66 -2.89 -5.03
N LEU A 57 -20.79 -1.98 -4.04
CA LEU A 57 -19.79 -0.95 -3.77
C LEU A 57 -18.45 -1.57 -3.33
N VAL A 58 -18.49 -2.58 -2.47
CA VAL A 58 -17.28 -3.29 -2.01
C VAL A 58 -16.58 -4.00 -3.18
N ASP A 59 -17.34 -4.71 -4.01
CA ASP A 59 -16.80 -5.45 -5.14
C ASP A 59 -16.21 -4.48 -6.18
N GLN A 60 -16.88 -3.36 -6.45
CA GLN A 60 -16.34 -2.32 -7.33
C GLN A 60 -15.06 -1.69 -6.77
N ALA A 61 -15.01 -1.38 -5.47
CA ALA A 61 -13.79 -0.86 -4.84
C ALA A 61 -12.63 -1.87 -4.90
N ALA A 62 -12.91 -3.17 -4.79
CA ALA A 62 -11.90 -4.21 -4.95
C ALA A 62 -11.35 -4.24 -6.39
N ILE A 63 -12.22 -4.14 -7.40
CA ILE A 63 -11.82 -4.07 -8.82
C ILE A 63 -10.98 -2.81 -9.07
N ASP A 64 -11.46 -1.64 -8.63
CA ASP A 64 -10.73 -0.38 -8.78
C ASP A 64 -9.33 -0.48 -8.15
N PHE A 65 -9.22 -1.10 -6.96
CA PHE A 65 -7.95 -1.25 -6.27
C PHE A 65 -6.97 -2.15 -7.02
N CYS A 66 -7.44 -3.17 -7.74
CA CYS A 66 -6.58 -4.04 -8.55
C CYS A 66 -5.78 -3.26 -9.61
N PHE A 67 -6.35 -2.19 -10.19
CA PHE A 67 -5.65 -1.31 -11.13
C PHE A 67 -4.61 -0.41 -10.46
N LEU A 68 -4.70 -0.22 -9.14
CA LEU A 68 -3.81 0.62 -8.33
C LEU A 68 -2.79 -0.19 -7.52
N ASN A 69 -2.74 -1.51 -7.73
CA ASN A 69 -1.98 -2.43 -6.89
C ASN A 69 -0.48 -2.14 -6.96
N SER A 70 0.05 -1.70 -5.81
CA SER A 70 1.48 -1.59 -5.55
C SER A 70 1.73 -1.89 -4.06
N LYS A 71 2.97 -2.18 -3.68
CA LYS A 71 3.34 -2.35 -2.27
C LYS A 71 2.92 -1.14 -1.42
N ALA A 72 3.11 0.08 -1.96
CA ALA A 72 2.71 1.30 -1.27
C ALA A 72 1.19 1.41 -1.12
N SER A 73 0.43 1.14 -2.18
CA SER A 73 -1.04 1.17 -2.16
C SER A 73 -1.62 0.16 -1.16
N ARG A 74 -1.06 -1.07 -1.11
CA ARG A 74 -1.49 -2.11 -0.16
C ARG A 74 -1.22 -1.70 1.29
N ASN A 75 -0.05 -1.14 1.57
CA ASN A 75 0.25 -0.61 2.91
C ASN A 75 -0.71 0.52 3.33
N ARG A 76 -1.12 1.38 2.40
CA ARG A 76 -2.10 2.45 2.68
C ARG A 76 -3.48 1.88 2.92
N LEU A 77 -3.91 0.91 2.11
CA LEU A 77 -5.19 0.20 2.32
C LEU A 77 -5.23 -0.48 3.68
N ILE A 78 -4.18 -1.24 4.04
CA ILE A 78 -4.07 -1.92 5.34
C ILE A 78 -4.28 -0.91 6.48
N LYS A 79 -3.62 0.25 6.45
CA LYS A 79 -3.81 1.30 7.46
C LYS A 79 -5.24 1.86 7.45
N ALA A 80 -5.80 2.11 6.27
CA ALA A 80 -7.13 2.69 6.16
C ALA A 80 -8.23 1.76 6.70
N VAL A 81 -8.12 0.44 6.47
CA VAL A 81 -9.11 -0.52 6.96
C VAL A 81 -8.94 -0.88 8.45
N GLN A 82 -7.82 -0.51 9.08
CA GLN A 82 -7.63 -0.58 10.54
C GLN A 82 -8.39 0.54 11.26
N GLU A 83 -8.51 1.70 10.63
CA GLU A 83 -9.13 2.92 11.17
C GLU A 83 -10.65 2.94 10.93
N VAL A 84 -11.39 2.07 11.62
CA VAL A 84 -12.86 2.05 11.52
C VAL A 84 -13.45 3.27 12.24
N PRO A 85 -14.28 4.10 11.58
CA PRO A 85 -14.87 5.29 12.21
C PRO A 85 -15.67 4.95 13.47
N LYS A 86 -15.55 5.78 14.51
CA LYS A 86 -16.27 5.58 15.79
C LYS A 86 -17.77 5.52 15.55
N GLY A 87 -18.42 4.50 16.12
CA GLY A 87 -19.85 4.26 15.95
C GLY A 87 -20.24 3.61 14.63
N ARG A 88 -19.30 3.36 13.71
CA ARG A 88 -19.57 2.72 12.41
C ARG A 88 -19.16 1.23 12.36
N SER A 89 -19.49 0.48 13.42
CA SER A 89 -19.22 -0.97 13.43
C SER A 89 -20.05 -1.75 12.39
N ASP A 90 -21.06 -1.11 11.79
CA ASP A 90 -21.80 -1.60 10.62
C ASP A 90 -20.90 -1.81 9.39
N LEU A 91 -19.74 -1.15 9.33
CA LEU A 91 -18.79 -1.28 8.21
C LEU A 91 -17.88 -2.51 8.33
N LEU A 92 -17.79 -3.16 9.49
CA LEU A 92 -16.90 -4.30 9.70
C LEU A 92 -17.12 -5.45 8.70
N PRO A 93 -18.37 -5.85 8.38
CA PRO A 93 -18.62 -6.87 7.36
C PRO A 93 -18.16 -6.43 5.97
N SER A 94 -18.36 -5.15 5.61
CA SER A 94 -17.95 -4.60 4.31
C SER A 94 -16.42 -4.58 4.16
N TYR A 95 -15.70 -4.11 5.19
CA TYR A 95 -14.24 -4.07 5.16
C TYR A 95 -13.65 -5.48 5.18
N SER A 96 -14.25 -6.39 5.96
CA SER A 96 -13.84 -7.80 5.99
C SER A 96 -14.01 -8.46 4.62
N ARG A 97 -15.13 -8.20 3.92
CA ARG A 97 -15.31 -8.68 2.54
C ARG A 97 -14.27 -8.09 1.61
N LEU A 98 -14.02 -6.77 1.65
CA LEU A 98 -13.01 -6.12 0.80
C LEU A 98 -11.65 -6.78 0.97
N VAL A 99 -11.21 -6.92 2.23
CA VAL A 99 -9.93 -7.52 2.60
C VAL A 99 -9.86 -8.99 2.18
N ALA A 100 -10.93 -9.76 2.40
CA ALA A 100 -10.98 -11.16 1.98
C ALA A 100 -10.94 -11.32 0.46
N THR A 101 -11.67 -10.49 -0.28
CA THR A 101 -11.68 -10.51 -1.75
C THR A 101 -10.30 -10.20 -2.31
N LEU A 102 -9.65 -9.14 -1.82
CA LEU A 102 -8.29 -8.78 -2.24
C LEU A 102 -7.25 -9.79 -1.75
N GLY A 103 -7.44 -10.35 -0.55
CA GLY A 103 -6.54 -11.33 0.08
C GLY A 103 -6.33 -12.60 -0.72
N LYS A 104 -7.31 -13.01 -1.54
CA LYS A 104 -7.18 -14.14 -2.48
C LYS A 104 -6.03 -13.98 -3.47
N TYR A 105 -5.70 -12.74 -3.82
CA TYR A 105 -4.65 -12.41 -4.79
C TYR A 105 -3.48 -11.63 -4.16
N MET A 106 -3.71 -11.01 -3.01
CA MET A 106 -2.79 -10.12 -2.30
C MET A 106 -2.76 -10.49 -0.81
N PRO A 107 -2.15 -11.63 -0.44
CA PRO A 107 -2.23 -12.21 0.90
C PRO A 107 -1.61 -11.31 1.99
N ASP A 108 -0.71 -10.40 1.61
CA ASP A 108 -0.10 -9.43 2.53
C ASP A 108 -1.10 -8.42 3.09
N ILE A 109 -2.19 -8.11 2.37
CA ILE A 109 -3.27 -7.24 2.87
C ILE A 109 -3.97 -7.90 4.06
N THR A 110 -4.36 -9.16 3.89
CA THR A 110 -5.00 -9.96 4.93
C THR A 110 -4.08 -10.14 6.13
N LYS A 111 -2.85 -10.57 5.89
CA LYS A 111 -1.86 -10.77 6.96
C LYS A 111 -1.60 -9.47 7.73
N GLY A 112 -1.43 -8.35 7.03
CA GLY A 112 -1.17 -7.05 7.65
C GLY A 112 -2.30 -6.56 8.55
N LEU A 113 -3.56 -6.84 8.19
CA LEU A 113 -4.70 -6.51 9.05
C LEU A 113 -4.77 -7.43 10.29
N VAL A 114 -4.66 -8.75 10.09
CA VAL A 114 -4.74 -9.73 11.20
C VAL A 114 -3.62 -9.49 12.21
N ASP A 115 -2.38 -9.32 11.75
CA ASP A 115 -1.22 -9.05 12.61
C ASP A 115 -1.45 -7.79 13.46
N HIS A 116 -2.01 -6.73 12.87
CA HIS A 116 -2.32 -5.50 13.59
C HIS A 116 -3.39 -5.71 14.67
N LEU A 117 -4.52 -6.34 14.31
CA LEU A 117 -5.62 -6.60 15.24
C LEU A 117 -5.17 -7.48 16.42
N ASP A 118 -4.33 -8.48 16.16
CA ASP A 118 -3.75 -9.34 17.19
C ASP A 118 -2.80 -8.58 18.13
N GLN A 119 -1.92 -7.75 17.56
CA GLN A 119 -1.00 -6.93 18.35
C GLN A 119 -1.74 -5.92 19.22
N GLU A 120 -2.72 -5.23 18.64
CA GLU A 120 -3.62 -4.33 19.34
C GLU A 120 -4.34 -5.04 20.48
N PHE A 121 -4.98 -6.18 20.20
CA PHE A 121 -5.70 -6.97 21.20
C PHE A 121 -4.78 -7.38 22.37
N ARG A 122 -3.59 -7.91 22.06
CA ARG A 122 -2.58 -8.27 23.08
C ARG A 122 -2.10 -7.05 23.87
N SER A 123 -1.96 -5.90 23.23
CA SER A 123 -1.57 -4.65 23.90
C SER A 123 -2.66 -4.16 24.86
N LEU A 124 -3.92 -4.24 24.44
CA LEU A 124 -5.08 -3.86 25.23
C LEU A 124 -5.28 -4.81 26.41
N GLN A 125 -4.94 -6.09 26.28
CA GLN A 125 -4.95 -7.05 27.40
C GLN A 125 -3.96 -6.69 28.53
N ARG A 126 -2.79 -6.11 28.20
CA ARG A 126 -1.76 -5.77 29.19
C ARG A 126 -2.06 -4.49 29.99
N ARG A 127 -2.96 -3.63 29.51
CA ARG A 127 -3.31 -2.35 30.17
C ARG A 127 -4.33 -2.56 31.30
N LYS A 128 -4.14 -1.86 32.43
CA LYS A 128 -4.96 -1.99 33.65
C LYS A 128 -6.21 -1.11 33.68
N GLU A 129 -6.30 -0.08 32.84
CA GLU A 129 -7.41 0.88 32.82
C GLU A 129 -8.64 0.30 32.10
N LYS A 130 -9.67 -0.07 32.86
CA LYS A 130 -10.77 -0.91 32.35
C LYS A 130 -11.78 -0.18 31.44
N GLU A 131 -11.96 1.13 31.58
CA GLU A 131 -13.07 1.85 30.93
C GLU A 131 -12.92 2.00 29.40
N PHE A 132 -11.72 2.30 28.90
CA PHE A 132 -11.50 2.53 27.46
C PHE A 132 -11.18 1.25 26.67
N LEU A 133 -10.81 0.17 27.37
CA LEU A 133 -10.43 -1.10 26.74
C LEU A 133 -11.63 -1.89 26.24
N GLY A 134 -12.81 -1.73 26.86
CA GLY A 134 -13.99 -2.50 26.52
C GLY A 134 -14.44 -2.30 25.06
N GLN A 135 -14.50 -1.04 24.62
CA GLN A 135 -14.92 -0.69 23.26
C GLN A 135 -13.89 -1.11 22.21
N ALA A 136 -12.60 -0.83 22.44
CA ALA A 136 -11.53 -1.22 21.52
C ALA A 136 -11.40 -2.76 21.41
N ARG A 137 -11.45 -3.48 22.53
CA ARG A 137 -11.43 -4.96 22.53
C ARG A 137 -12.64 -5.54 21.80
N LEU A 138 -13.84 -5.00 22.04
CA LEU A 138 -15.06 -5.47 21.39
C LEU A 138 -15.02 -5.19 19.88
N GLY A 139 -14.47 -4.05 19.47
CA GLY A 139 -14.20 -3.73 18.07
C GLY A 139 -13.29 -4.76 17.41
N ASN A 140 -12.14 -5.04 18.01
CA ASN A 140 -11.16 -5.98 17.45
C ASN A 140 -11.71 -7.41 17.39
N ILE A 141 -12.40 -7.87 18.44
CA ILE A 141 -13.04 -9.20 18.45
C ILE A 141 -14.10 -9.29 17.34
N ARG A 142 -14.95 -8.28 17.20
CA ARG A 142 -15.95 -8.25 16.13
C ARG A 142 -15.30 -8.29 14.76
N TYR A 143 -14.24 -7.52 14.55
CA TYR A 143 -13.55 -7.47 13.27
C TYR A 143 -12.89 -8.81 12.92
N LEU A 144 -12.17 -9.43 13.86
CA LEU A 144 -11.60 -10.77 13.69
C LEU A 144 -12.70 -11.82 13.43
N ALA A 145 -13.83 -11.72 14.12
CA ALA A 145 -14.97 -12.61 13.90
C ALA A 145 -15.57 -12.44 12.50
N GLU A 146 -15.70 -11.22 12.00
CA GLU A 146 -16.15 -10.96 10.62
C GLU A 146 -15.16 -11.53 9.59
N LEU A 147 -13.85 -11.30 9.78
CA LEU A 147 -12.80 -11.85 8.90
C LEU A 147 -12.86 -13.39 8.84
N THR A 148 -13.04 -14.04 9.98
CA THR A 148 -13.14 -15.51 10.07
C THR A 148 -14.29 -16.08 9.24
N LYS A 149 -15.42 -15.36 9.14
CA LYS A 149 -16.57 -15.78 8.29
C LYS A 149 -16.21 -15.88 6.80
N PHE A 150 -15.18 -15.16 6.36
CA PHE A 150 -14.70 -15.19 4.98
C PHE A 150 -13.49 -16.14 4.78
N GLY A 151 -13.14 -16.94 5.79
CA GLY A 151 -11.96 -17.80 5.75
C GLY A 151 -10.64 -17.02 5.91
N VAL A 152 -10.72 -15.76 6.36
CA VAL A 152 -9.55 -14.95 6.68
C VAL A 152 -9.16 -15.22 8.13
N GLY A 153 -8.37 -16.26 8.34
CA GLY A 153 -7.99 -16.70 9.69
C GLY A 153 -7.62 -18.17 9.82
N SER A 154 -6.74 -18.68 8.95
CA SER A 154 -5.86 -19.83 9.22
C SER A 154 -4.74 -19.89 8.20
#